data_AF-A0A4R5FJI2-F1
#
_entry.id   AF-A0A4R5FJI2-F1
#
_cell.length_a   1.000
_cell.length_b   1.000
_cell.length_c   1.000
_cell.angle_alpha   90.00
_cell.angle_beta   90.00
_cell.angle_gamma   90.00
#
_symmetry.space_group_name_H-M   'P 1'
#
loop_
_entity.id
_entity.type
_entity.pdbx_description
1 polymer ?
#
loop_
_entity_poly.entity_id
_entity_poly.type
_entity_poly.pdbx_seq_one_letter_code
_entity_poly.pdbx_strand_id
1 'polypeptide(L)'
;MKTILDTIKGIHPGYVLEHELKKRLLRKGQFALSVGEFPQTLTAITKGKRRMNIALARKIEKVLAIEEGYFMVLQVYYDIEQEKKKENKQQKNDQKPNLDLLRKVLFWDTDIKKIDWQQQKKAVIKRIFERGNEKEKKEISRFYGPDTVTAILNS
;
A
#
# COMPACT_ATOMS: atom_id res chain seq x y z
N MET A 1 -4.40 14.75 22.15
CA MET A 1 -4.00 15.52 20.96
C MET A 1 -3.38 14.54 19.98
N LYS A 2 -4.01 14.29 18.82
CA LYS A 2 -3.34 13.54 17.74
C LYS A 2 -2.16 14.39 17.28
N THR A 3 -0.95 13.89 17.42
CA THR A 3 0.23 14.61 16.95
C THR A 3 0.19 14.70 15.43
N ILE A 4 0.79 15.73 14.83
CA ILE A 4 0.94 15.84 13.36
C ILE A 4 1.53 14.53 12.80
N LEU A 5 2.46 13.94 13.54
CA LEU A 5 3.04 12.62 13.30
C LEU A 5 1.99 11.53 13.09
N ASP A 6 0.93 11.47 13.90
CA ASP A 6 -0.13 10.46 13.75
C ASP A 6 -0.88 10.54 12.42
N THR A 7 -0.90 11.73 11.80
CA THR A 7 -1.59 11.94 10.51
C THR A 7 -0.70 11.57 9.32
N ILE A 8 0.62 11.59 9.49
CA ILE A 8 1.60 11.36 8.42
C ILE A 8 2.35 10.02 8.54
N LYS A 9 2.08 9.23 9.59
CA LYS A 9 2.57 7.86 9.72
C LYS A 9 2.17 7.03 8.50
N GLY A 10 3.14 6.30 7.93
CA GLY A 10 2.92 5.46 6.74
C GLY A 10 3.14 6.16 5.40
N ILE A 11 3.42 7.46 5.39
CA ILE A 11 3.80 8.23 4.19
C ILE A 11 5.33 8.24 4.05
N HIS A 12 5.82 8.08 2.82
CA HIS A 12 7.27 8.11 2.57
C HIS A 12 7.85 9.49 2.96
N PRO A 13 8.95 9.55 3.74
CA PRO A 13 9.53 10.81 4.23
C PRO A 13 9.93 11.77 3.10
N GLY A 14 10.25 11.23 1.93
CA GLY A 14 10.53 12.04 0.74
C GLY A 14 9.36 12.91 0.26
N TYR A 15 8.11 12.47 0.41
CA TYR A 15 6.96 13.31 0.05
C TYR A 15 6.78 14.47 1.03
N VAL A 16 7.03 14.22 2.31
CA VAL A 16 7.03 15.25 3.36
C VAL A 16 8.14 16.26 3.11
N LEU A 17 9.34 15.78 2.76
CA LEU A 17 10.46 16.65 2.37
C LEU A 17 10.10 17.50 1.14
N GLU A 18 9.49 16.91 0.12
CA GLU A 18 9.08 17.68 -1.06
C GLU A 18 8.09 18.79 -0.71
N HIS A 19 7.15 18.52 0.20
CA HIS A 19 6.21 19.51 0.70
C HIS A 19 6.93 20.64 1.44
N GLU A 20 7.84 20.31 2.36
CA GLU A 20 8.64 21.29 3.10
C GLU A 20 9.49 22.19 2.18
N LEU A 21 10.15 21.61 1.17
CA LEU A 21 10.93 22.38 0.20
C LEU A 21 10.05 23.33 -0.62
N LYS A 22 8.86 22.88 -1.05
CA LYS A 22 7.90 23.72 -1.77
C LYS A 22 7.39 24.87 -0.90
N LYS A 23 7.01 24.59 0.35
CA LYS A 23 6.54 25.57 1.32
C LYS A 23 7.57 26.68 1.57
N ARG A 24 8.85 26.33 1.52
CA ARG A 24 9.99 27.24 1.72
C ARG A 24 10.54 27.82 0.41
N LEU A 25 9.90 27.56 -0.73
CA LEU A 25 10.33 28.00 -2.06
C LEU A 25 11.76 27.58 -2.42
N LEU A 26 12.24 26.45 -1.88
CA LEU A 26 13.57 25.93 -2.11
C LEU A 26 13.61 25.05 -3.36
N ARG A 27 14.53 25.37 -4.28
CA ARG A 27 14.78 24.55 -5.47
C ARG A 27 15.48 23.25 -5.07
N LYS A 28 14.83 22.11 -5.33
CA LYS A 28 15.33 20.75 -4.98
C LYS A 28 16.79 20.51 -5.35
N GLY A 29 17.19 20.87 -6.56
CA GLY A 29 18.58 20.67 -7.01
C GLY A 29 19.60 21.47 -6.21
N GLN A 30 19.32 22.75 -5.96
CA GLN A 30 20.20 23.61 -5.15
C GLN A 30 20.23 23.16 -3.69
N PHE A 31 19.08 22.75 -3.15
CA PHE A 31 18.99 22.20 -1.81
C PHE A 31 19.82 20.92 -1.65
N ALA A 32 19.76 19.99 -2.62
CA ALA A 32 20.58 18.78 -2.61
C ALA A 32 22.09 19.09 -2.49
N LEU A 33 22.58 20.04 -3.29
CA LEU A 33 23.97 20.47 -3.25
C LEU A 33 24.34 21.09 -1.90
N SER A 34 23.44 21.89 -1.31
CA SER A 34 23.66 22.51 0.01
C SER A 34 23.81 21.50 1.15
N VAL A 35 23.18 20.32 1.04
CA VAL A 35 23.32 19.21 2.00
C VAL A 35 24.40 18.20 1.60
N GLY A 36 25.21 18.51 0.58
CA GLY A 36 26.29 17.64 0.10
C GLY A 36 25.77 16.33 -0.50
N GLU A 37 24.66 16.37 -1.23
CA GLU A 37 24.07 15.24 -1.95
C GLU A 37 23.85 15.57 -3.42
N PHE A 38 23.80 14.52 -4.25
CA PHE A 38 23.49 14.69 -5.67
C PHE A 38 21.99 14.99 -5.88
N PRO A 39 21.63 15.93 -6.77
CA PRO A 39 20.24 16.25 -7.10
C PRO A 39 19.40 15.03 -7.50
N GLN A 40 20.02 14.05 -8.17
CA GLN A 40 19.36 12.81 -8.57
C GLN A 40 18.97 11.95 -7.36
N THR A 41 19.84 11.87 -6.34
CA THR A 41 19.58 11.15 -5.08
C THR A 41 18.38 11.77 -4.37
N LEU A 42 18.40 13.09 -4.17
CA LEU A 42 17.29 13.79 -3.52
C LEU A 42 15.98 13.68 -4.33
N THR A 43 16.07 13.71 -5.66
CA THR A 43 14.90 13.52 -6.54
C THR A 43 14.32 12.11 -6.43
N ALA A 44 15.16 11.08 -6.35
CA ALA A 44 14.70 9.71 -6.16
C ALA A 44 14.00 9.52 -4.81
N ILE A 45 14.53 10.14 -3.75
CA ILE A 45 13.94 10.11 -2.41
C ILE A 45 12.60 10.85 -2.38
N THR A 46 12.54 12.08 -2.91
CA THR A 46 11.30 12.88 -2.94
C THR A 46 10.18 12.22 -3.74
N LYS A 47 10.52 11.44 -4.78
CA LYS A 47 9.57 10.63 -5.54
C LYS A 47 9.21 9.28 -4.89
N GLY A 48 9.67 9.00 -3.67
CA GLY A 48 9.43 7.73 -2.97
C GLY A 48 10.10 6.51 -3.60
N LYS A 49 11.03 6.70 -4.53
CA LYS A 49 11.75 5.61 -5.21
C LYS A 49 12.95 5.08 -4.43
N ARG A 50 13.44 5.86 -3.46
CA ARG A 50 14.60 5.52 -2.63
C ARG A 50 14.32 5.89 -1.18
N ARG A 51 14.70 4.99 -0.25
CA ARG A 51 14.63 5.25 1.20
C ARG A 51 15.59 6.38 1.58
N MET A 52 15.21 7.14 2.59
CA MET A 52 16.08 8.14 3.20
C MET A 52 17.00 7.44 4.22
N ASN A 53 18.29 7.78 4.23
CA ASN A 53 19.25 7.28 5.22
C ASN A 53 19.43 8.29 6.38
N ILE A 54 19.98 7.82 7.49
CA ILE A 54 20.17 8.63 8.71
C ILE A 54 21.08 9.82 8.46
N ALA A 55 22.21 9.63 7.75
CA ALA A 55 23.17 10.70 7.50
C ALA A 55 22.55 11.87 6.73
N LEU A 56 21.75 11.57 5.70
CA LEU A 56 21.03 12.56 4.91
C LEU A 56 19.91 13.21 5.72
N ALA A 57 19.12 12.42 6.45
CA ALA A 57 18.06 12.96 7.31
C ALA A 57 18.61 14.00 8.28
N ARG A 58 19.70 13.69 9.00
CA ARG A 58 20.34 14.63 9.94
C ARG A 58 20.82 15.91 9.27
N LYS A 59 21.41 15.83 8.06
CA LYS A 59 21.85 17.01 7.31
C LYS A 59 20.65 17.89 6.92
N ILE A 60 19.57 17.29 6.43
CA ILE A 60 18.35 17.99 6.02
C ILE A 60 17.68 18.64 7.24
N GLU A 61 17.53 17.90 8.35
CA GLU A 61 16.92 18.38 9.59
C GLU A 61 17.66 19.60 10.12
N LYS A 62 19.00 19.54 10.13
CA LYS A 62 19.85 20.67 10.53
C LYS A 62 19.65 21.90 9.64
N VAL A 63 19.61 21.74 8.31
CA VAL A 63 19.45 22.87 7.38
C VAL A 63 18.03 23.46 7.41
N LEU A 64 17.01 22.63 7.61
CA LEU A 64 15.61 23.07 7.62
C LEU A 64 15.12 23.50 9.02
N ALA A 65 15.97 23.41 10.04
CA ALA A 65 15.63 23.60 11.45
C ALA A 65 14.43 22.75 11.88
N ILE A 66 14.47 21.46 11.51
CA ILE A 66 13.49 20.45 11.90
C ILE A 66 14.07 19.64 13.05
N GLU A 67 13.20 19.14 13.92
CA GLU A 67 13.57 18.26 15.04
C GLU A 67 14.38 17.04 14.56
N GLU A 68 15.43 16.70 15.29
CA GLU A 68 16.29 15.56 14.98
C GLU A 68 15.50 14.25 15.03
N GLY A 69 15.69 13.41 14.02
CA GLY A 69 15.03 12.12 13.92
C GLY A 69 13.62 12.16 13.33
N TYR A 70 13.07 13.34 13.05
CA TYR A 70 11.75 13.51 12.43
C TYR A 70 11.58 12.65 11.17
N PHE A 71 12.51 12.71 10.21
CA PHE A 71 12.37 11.94 8.97
C PHE A 71 12.62 10.44 9.19
N MET A 72 13.41 10.07 10.19
CA MET A 72 13.70 8.66 10.50
C MET A 72 12.52 7.97 11.16
N VAL A 73 11.80 8.66 12.06
CA VAL A 73 10.53 8.17 12.58
C VAL A 73 9.54 7.91 11.44
N LEU A 74 9.43 8.85 10.48
CA LEU A 74 8.57 8.66 9.31
C LEU A 74 9.01 7.50 8.42
N GLN A 75 10.33 7.35 8.19
CA GLN A 75 10.88 6.25 7.43
C GLN A 75 10.50 4.91 8.08
N VAL A 76 10.70 4.75 9.39
CA VAL A 76 10.34 3.54 10.13
C VAL A 76 8.86 3.19 9.97
N TYR A 77 7.96 4.16 10.18
CA TYR A 77 6.53 3.90 10.02
C TYR A 77 6.15 3.58 8.56
N TYR A 78 6.77 4.24 7.59
CA TYR A 78 6.59 3.91 6.18
C TYR A 78 7.01 2.47 5.89
N ASP A 79 8.15 2.03 6.41
CA ASP A 79 8.65 0.67 6.19
C ASP A 79 7.77 -0.39 6.85
N ILE A 80 7.26 -0.12 8.06
CA ILE A 80 6.24 -0.95 8.72
C ILE A 80 5.01 -1.10 7.82
N GLU A 81 4.51 -0.01 7.24
CA GLU A 81 3.37 -0.05 6.33
C GLU A 81 3.67 -0.77 5.01
N GLN A 82 4.89 -0.70 4.50
CA GLN A 82 5.29 -1.51 3.35
C GLN A 82 5.34 -2.99 3.70
N GLU A 83 5.82 -3.35 4.88
CA GLU A 83 5.88 -4.75 5.32
C GLU A 83 4.48 -5.33 5.52
N LYS A 84 3.59 -4.60 6.21
CA LYS A 84 2.16 -4.97 6.30
C LYS A 84 1.53 -5.17 4.93
N LYS A 85 1.86 -4.34 3.93
CA LYS A 85 1.36 -4.49 2.56
C LYS A 85 1.92 -5.75 1.88
N LYS A 86 3.17 -6.14 2.14
CA LYS A 86 3.73 -7.39 1.63
C LYS A 86 3.08 -8.60 2.30
N GLU A 87 2.97 -8.59 3.62
CA GLU A 87 2.27 -9.62 4.40
C GLU A 87 0.84 -9.78 3.89
N ASN A 88 0.11 -8.69 3.73
CA ASN A 88 -1.24 -8.71 3.17
C ASN A 88 -1.28 -9.24 1.73
N LYS A 89 -0.28 -8.93 0.88
CA LYS A 89 -0.19 -9.52 -0.47
C LYS A 89 0.08 -11.02 -0.43
N GLN A 90 0.91 -11.47 0.50
CA GLN A 90 1.25 -12.87 0.68
C GLN A 90 0.05 -13.65 1.23
N GLN A 91 -0.61 -13.12 2.26
CA GLN A 91 -1.89 -13.64 2.75
C GLN A 91 -2.97 -13.63 1.67
N LYS A 92 -3.07 -12.60 0.81
CA LYS A 92 -4.01 -12.60 -0.33
C LYS A 92 -3.70 -13.68 -1.37
N ASN A 93 -2.43 -14.04 -1.55
CA ASN A 93 -2.05 -15.14 -2.44
C ASN A 93 -2.45 -16.50 -1.85
N ASP A 94 -2.40 -16.64 -0.52
CA ASP A 94 -2.81 -17.85 0.20
C ASP A 94 -4.34 -17.92 0.41
N GLN A 95 -5.01 -16.77 0.50
CA GLN A 95 -6.45 -16.61 0.66
C GLN A 95 -7.15 -16.31 -0.67
N LYS A 96 -6.93 -17.17 -1.67
CA LYS A 96 -7.72 -17.17 -2.91
C LYS A 96 -8.28 -18.57 -3.17
N PRO A 97 -9.47 -18.69 -3.77
CA PRO A 97 -9.97 -19.99 -4.22
C PRO A 97 -9.07 -20.53 -5.33
N ASN A 98 -9.22 -21.82 -5.62
CA ASN A 98 -8.54 -22.43 -6.74
C ASN A 98 -9.09 -21.85 -8.06
N LEU A 99 -8.32 -20.92 -8.65
CA LEU A 99 -8.71 -20.21 -9.86
C LEU A 99 -8.83 -21.12 -11.09
N ASP A 100 -8.18 -22.28 -11.09
CA ASP A 100 -8.28 -23.25 -12.19
C ASP A 100 -9.68 -23.90 -12.25
N LEU A 101 -10.43 -23.83 -11.15
CA LEU A 101 -11.81 -24.30 -11.07
C LEU A 101 -12.81 -23.21 -11.48
N LEU A 102 -12.37 -21.96 -11.66
CA LEU A 102 -13.22 -20.81 -11.98
C LEU A 102 -13.00 -20.35 -13.43
N ARG A 103 -14.06 -20.35 -14.25
CA ARG A 103 -13.96 -19.84 -15.62
C ARG A 103 -13.77 -18.32 -15.62
N LYS A 104 -12.77 -17.85 -16.36
CA LYS A 104 -12.46 -16.42 -16.52
C LYS A 104 -13.64 -15.57 -17.01
N VAL A 105 -14.55 -16.17 -17.81
CA VAL A 105 -15.74 -15.49 -18.35
C VAL A 105 -16.69 -14.98 -17.26
N LEU A 106 -16.68 -15.57 -16.05
CA LEU A 106 -17.46 -15.05 -14.92
C LEU A 106 -17.01 -13.65 -14.50
N PHE A 107 -15.76 -13.31 -14.75
CA PHE A 107 -15.14 -12.02 -14.43
C PHE A 107 -14.69 -11.31 -15.71
N TRP A 108 -15.54 -11.26 -16.73
CA TRP A 108 -15.24 -10.62 -18.01
C TRP A 108 -14.92 -9.11 -17.88
N ASP A 109 -15.42 -8.47 -16.83
CA ASP A 109 -15.24 -7.05 -16.48
C ASP A 109 -14.06 -6.79 -15.52
N THR A 110 -13.43 -7.83 -14.95
CA THR A 110 -12.40 -7.68 -13.91
C THR A 110 -11.31 -8.74 -14.02
N ASP A 111 -10.04 -8.33 -13.96
CA ASP A 111 -8.93 -9.28 -13.88
C ASP A 111 -9.01 -10.12 -12.60
N ILE A 112 -9.31 -11.42 -12.75
CA ILE A 112 -9.48 -12.40 -11.67
C ILE A 112 -8.27 -12.45 -10.71
N LYS A 113 -7.08 -12.09 -11.19
CA LYS A 113 -5.85 -12.07 -10.38
C LYS A 113 -5.76 -10.86 -9.44
N LYS A 114 -6.55 -9.82 -9.70
CA LYS A 114 -6.56 -8.56 -8.92
C LYS A 114 -7.75 -8.46 -7.96
N ILE A 115 -8.66 -9.45 -8.00
CA ILE A 115 -9.81 -9.51 -7.11
C ILE A 115 -9.33 -9.68 -5.67
N ASP A 116 -9.86 -8.85 -4.78
CA ASP A 116 -9.68 -9.02 -3.35
C ASP A 116 -10.74 -9.98 -2.84
N TRP A 117 -10.39 -11.28 -2.80
CA TRP A 117 -11.32 -12.34 -2.44
C TRP A 117 -11.91 -12.17 -1.04
N GLN A 118 -11.27 -11.46 -0.12
CA GLN A 118 -11.85 -11.20 1.21
C GLN A 118 -12.78 -9.97 1.20
N GLN A 119 -12.31 -8.84 0.70
CA GLN A 119 -13.10 -7.60 0.71
C GLN A 119 -14.31 -7.68 -0.23
N GLN A 120 -14.17 -8.37 -1.37
CA GLN A 120 -15.20 -8.44 -2.41
C GLN A 120 -16.04 -9.73 -2.33
N LYS A 121 -15.99 -10.46 -1.19
CA LYS A 121 -16.67 -11.75 -1.00
C LYS A 121 -18.15 -11.74 -1.41
N LYS A 122 -18.89 -10.68 -1.07
CA LYS A 122 -20.33 -10.56 -1.38
C LYS A 122 -20.58 -10.57 -2.89
N ALA A 123 -19.81 -9.77 -3.64
CA ALA A 123 -19.95 -9.68 -5.09
C ALA A 123 -19.50 -10.97 -5.78
N VAL A 124 -18.40 -11.58 -5.33
CA VAL A 124 -17.88 -12.85 -5.85
C VAL A 124 -18.89 -13.98 -5.65
N ILE A 125 -19.41 -14.15 -4.43
CA ILE A 125 -20.36 -15.22 -4.10
C ILE A 125 -21.63 -15.07 -4.94
N LYS A 126 -22.27 -13.90 -4.94
CA LYS A 126 -23.50 -13.69 -5.73
C LYS A 126 -23.28 -14.00 -7.21
N ARG A 127 -22.21 -13.46 -7.79
CA ARG A 127 -21.87 -13.68 -9.20
C ARG A 127 -21.67 -15.14 -9.57
N ILE A 128 -20.97 -15.91 -8.74
CA ILE A 128 -20.70 -17.34 -9.01
C ILE A 128 -21.96 -18.18 -8.79
N PHE A 129 -22.81 -17.84 -7.82
CA PHE A 129 -24.07 -18.54 -7.62
C PHE A 129 -25.11 -18.23 -8.69
N GLU A 130 -25.10 -17.03 -9.26
CA GLU A 130 -26.00 -16.62 -10.36
C GLU A 130 -25.58 -17.20 -11.72
N ARG A 131 -24.27 -17.24 -12.03
CA ARG A 131 -23.76 -17.49 -13.40
C ARG A 131 -22.81 -18.69 -13.50
N GLY A 132 -22.35 -19.20 -12.37
CA GLY A 132 -21.39 -20.31 -12.30
C GLY A 132 -22.04 -21.69 -12.34
N ASN A 133 -21.23 -22.70 -12.65
CA ASN A 133 -21.60 -24.10 -12.63
C ASN A 133 -21.40 -24.72 -11.22
N GLU A 134 -21.82 -25.96 -11.05
CA GLU A 134 -21.75 -26.65 -9.75
C GLU A 134 -20.33 -26.84 -9.22
N LYS A 135 -19.33 -26.99 -10.10
CA LYS A 135 -17.93 -27.10 -9.70
C LYS A 135 -17.41 -25.78 -9.12
N GLU A 136 -17.79 -24.65 -9.73
CA GLU A 136 -17.45 -23.30 -9.31
C GLU A 136 -18.13 -22.96 -7.96
N LYS A 137 -19.42 -23.28 -7.81
CA LYS A 137 -20.16 -23.08 -6.55
C LYS A 137 -19.56 -23.90 -5.40
N LYS A 138 -19.18 -25.16 -5.64
CA LYS A 138 -18.53 -26.02 -4.64
C LYS A 138 -17.19 -25.46 -4.20
N GLU A 139 -16.36 -24.98 -5.12
CA GLU A 139 -15.07 -24.36 -4.79
C GLU A 139 -15.23 -23.10 -3.93
N ILE A 140 -16.17 -22.23 -4.28
CA ILE A 140 -16.46 -21.01 -3.51
C ILE A 140 -17.04 -21.33 -2.13
N SER A 141 -17.89 -22.35 -2.04
CA SER A 141 -18.44 -22.82 -0.75
C SER A 141 -17.35 -23.42 0.14
N ARG A 142 -16.41 -24.18 -0.44
CA ARG A 142 -15.22 -24.69 0.27
C ARG A 142 -14.35 -23.53 0.77
N PHE A 143 -14.15 -22.51 -0.06
CA PHE A 143 -13.24 -21.40 0.22
C PHE A 143 -13.78 -20.42 1.28
N TYR A 144 -15.05 -20.02 1.22
CA TYR A 144 -15.65 -19.07 2.19
C TYR A 144 -16.37 -19.73 3.36
N GLY A 145 -16.63 -21.03 3.27
CA GLY A 145 -17.48 -21.76 4.21
C GLY A 145 -18.98 -21.66 3.86
N PRO A 146 -19.75 -22.73 4.11
CA PRO A 146 -21.17 -22.79 3.75
C PRO A 146 -22.03 -21.76 4.49
N ASP A 147 -21.72 -21.48 5.76
CA ASP A 147 -22.47 -20.52 6.59
C ASP A 147 -22.34 -19.10 6.03
N THR A 148 -21.12 -18.70 5.65
CA THR A 148 -20.83 -17.38 5.06
C THR A 148 -21.57 -17.20 3.73
N VAL A 149 -21.56 -18.23 2.88
CA VAL A 149 -22.22 -18.21 1.58
C VAL A 149 -23.73 -18.08 1.75
N THR A 150 -24.32 -18.89 2.62
CA THR A 150 -25.77 -18.89 2.89
C THR A 150 -26.22 -17.54 3.45
N ALA A 151 -25.47 -16.97 4.40
CA ALA A 151 -25.76 -15.65 4.95
C ALA A 151 -25.75 -14.55 3.88
N ILE A 152 -24.84 -14.63 2.90
CA ILE A 152 -24.72 -13.63 1.83
C ILE A 152 -25.83 -13.76 0.77
N LEU A 153 -26.24 -14.99 0.45
CA LEU A 153 -27.30 -15.25 -0.53
C LEU A 153 -28.68 -14.88 0.02
N ASN A 154 -28.87 -15.00 1.33
CA ASN A 154 -30.10 -14.61 2.02
C ASN A 154 -30.13 -13.12 2.43
N SER A 155 -29.14 -12.31 1.99
CA SER A 155 -29.01 -10.86 2.25
C SER A 155 -29.21 -10.00 1.02
#